data_AF-A0A1B6C9H9-F1
#
_entry.id   AF-A0A1B6C9H9-F1
#
_cell.length_a   1.000
_cell.length_b   1.000
_cell.length_c   1.000
_cell.angle_alpha   90.00
_cell.angle_beta   90.00
_cell.angle_gamma   90.00
#
_symmetry.space_group_name_H-M   'P 1'
#
loop_
_entity.id
_entity.type
_entity.pdbx_description
1 polymer ?
#
loop_
_entity_poly.entity_id
_entity_poly.type
_entity_poly.pdbx_seq_one_letter_code
_entity_poly.pdbx_strand_id
1 'polypeptide(L)'
;MILRYGRDASRSFVTGDFTEEGLSDDVIDLQYEDLRGLKQWLEFYYKEYVYKGKLAGRYFDSNGLPTLYNHKLTARIEEADKNEENKLQSKLMYPPCNVEWSVEDGSRVWCTTSSGGIDRDWVGVPRKLYLPGQNKYRCACVNLLHSSNTFPADNTLRNGNLEEYTGCHPKSSSCHVGK
;
A
#
# COMPACT_ATOMS: atom_id res chain seq x y z
N MET A 1 -1.86 -14.61 -19.51
CA MET A 1 -2.20 -15.99 -19.15
C MET A 1 -0.90 -16.77 -19.03
N ILE A 2 -0.62 -17.30 -17.85
CA ILE A 2 0.61 -18.03 -17.56
C ILE A 2 0.27 -19.52 -17.53
N LEU A 3 0.78 -20.24 -18.52
CA LEU A 3 0.50 -21.65 -18.71
C LEU A 3 1.50 -22.51 -17.93
N ARG A 4 0.99 -23.45 -17.13
CA ARG A 4 1.76 -24.55 -16.55
C ARG A 4 1.09 -25.88 -16.90
N TYR A 5 1.85 -26.82 -17.49
CA TYR A 5 1.34 -28.12 -17.95
C TYR A 5 0.10 -28.03 -18.85
N GLY A 6 -0.02 -26.98 -19.67
CA GLY A 6 -1.16 -26.79 -20.58
C GLY A 6 -2.45 -26.29 -19.90
N ARG A 7 -2.42 -25.96 -18.60
CA ARG A 7 -3.51 -25.27 -17.88
C ARG A 7 -3.10 -23.85 -17.55
N ASP A 8 -4.08 -22.94 -17.51
CA ASP A 8 -3.86 -21.61 -16.97
C ASP A 8 -3.66 -21.74 -15.45
N ALA A 9 -2.44 -21.44 -14.99
CA ALA A 9 -2.08 -21.49 -13.58
C ALA A 9 -1.79 -20.09 -13.03
N SER A 10 -2.36 -19.05 -13.66
CA SER A 10 -2.10 -17.65 -13.31
C SER A 10 -2.27 -17.35 -11.82
N ARG A 11 -3.23 -18.01 -11.14
CA ARG A 11 -3.42 -17.87 -9.68
C ARG A 11 -2.26 -18.45 -8.87
N SER A 12 -1.75 -19.63 -9.23
CA SER A 12 -0.65 -20.29 -8.51
C SER A 12 0.65 -19.50 -8.54
N PHE A 13 0.94 -18.81 -9.65
CA PHE A 13 2.17 -18.01 -9.77
C PHE A 13 2.21 -16.81 -8.81
N VAL A 14 1.05 -16.38 -8.34
CA VAL A 14 0.93 -15.23 -7.43
C VAL A 14 0.76 -15.70 -6.00
N THR A 15 -0.11 -16.68 -5.77
CA THR A 15 -0.43 -17.20 -4.44
C THR A 15 0.63 -18.18 -3.90
N GLY A 16 1.45 -18.77 -4.76
CA GLY A 16 2.37 -19.85 -4.42
C GLY A 16 1.68 -21.21 -4.19
N ASP A 17 0.36 -21.27 -4.37
CA ASP A 17 -0.42 -22.49 -4.21
C ASP A 17 -0.49 -23.29 -5.53
N PHE A 18 0.21 -24.42 -5.55
CA PHE A 18 0.29 -25.32 -6.70
C PHE A 18 -0.49 -26.64 -6.49
N THR A 19 -1.43 -26.70 -5.54
CA THR A 19 -2.37 -27.83 -5.46
C THR A 19 -3.40 -27.77 -6.61
N GLU A 20 -4.20 -28.82 -6.81
CA GLU A 20 -5.24 -28.83 -7.85
C GLU A 20 -6.25 -27.69 -7.67
N GLU A 21 -6.56 -27.29 -6.43
CA GLU A 21 -7.43 -26.16 -6.12
C GLU A 21 -6.78 -24.81 -6.48
N GLY A 22 -5.45 -24.69 -6.30
CA GLY A 22 -4.67 -23.51 -6.63
C GLY A 22 -4.46 -23.31 -8.14
N LEU A 23 -4.53 -24.38 -8.94
CA LEU A 23 -4.41 -24.38 -10.41
C LEU A 23 -5.67 -23.83 -11.09
N SER A 24 -5.99 -22.56 -10.81
CA SER A 24 -7.15 -21.86 -11.32
C SER A 24 -6.77 -20.67 -12.20
N ASP A 25 -7.64 -20.42 -13.19
CA ASP A 25 -7.63 -19.25 -14.07
C ASP A 25 -8.48 -18.10 -13.52
N ASP A 26 -9.18 -18.32 -12.41
CA ASP A 26 -9.89 -17.26 -11.69
C ASP A 26 -8.91 -16.52 -10.76
N VAL A 27 -8.88 -15.20 -10.89
CA VAL A 27 -7.93 -14.28 -10.24
C VAL A 27 -8.60 -12.95 -9.87
N ILE A 28 -9.91 -12.79 -10.12
CA ILE A 28 -10.59 -11.51 -9.95
C ILE A 28 -10.75 -11.09 -8.48
N ASP A 29 -10.71 -12.07 -7.58
CA ASP A 29 -10.82 -11.94 -6.13
C ASP A 29 -9.47 -11.74 -5.43
N LEU A 30 -8.37 -11.77 -6.19
CA LEU A 30 -7.04 -11.50 -5.65
C LEU A 30 -6.95 -10.09 -5.04
N GLN A 31 -6.10 -9.96 -4.04
CA GLN A 31 -5.80 -8.67 -3.41
C GLN A 31 -5.01 -7.79 -4.38
N TYR A 32 -4.96 -6.48 -4.11
CA TYR A 32 -4.30 -5.53 -5.01
C TYR A 32 -2.81 -5.83 -5.19
N GLU A 33 -2.12 -6.23 -4.13
CA GLU A 33 -0.72 -6.63 -4.17
C GLU A 33 -0.50 -7.83 -5.12
N ASP A 34 -1.37 -8.83 -5.03
CA ASP A 34 -1.35 -10.03 -5.86
C ASP A 34 -1.67 -9.72 -7.32
N LEU A 35 -2.67 -8.88 -7.59
CA LEU A 35 -3.01 -8.43 -8.94
C LEU A 35 -1.86 -7.69 -9.63
N ARG A 36 -1.13 -6.87 -8.88
CA ARG A 36 0.10 -6.23 -9.37
C ARG A 36 1.20 -7.24 -9.62
N GLY A 37 1.36 -8.24 -8.76
CA GLY A 37 2.25 -9.38 -9.02
C GLY A 37 1.91 -10.12 -10.31
N LEU A 38 0.62 -10.36 -10.56
CA LEU A 38 0.15 -10.98 -11.81
C LEU A 38 0.52 -10.14 -13.04
N LYS A 39 0.35 -8.82 -12.95
CA LYS A 39 0.74 -7.87 -14.01
C LYS A 39 2.25 -7.94 -14.28
N GLN A 40 3.08 -7.95 -13.24
CA GLN A 40 4.54 -8.05 -13.36
C GLN A 40 4.96 -9.36 -14.03
N TRP A 41 4.34 -10.48 -13.64
CA TRP A 41 4.58 -11.75 -14.31
C TRP A 41 4.20 -11.68 -15.79
N LEU A 42 3.05 -11.10 -16.12
CA LEU A 42 2.61 -10.95 -17.51
C LEU A 42 3.63 -10.12 -18.33
N GLU A 43 4.09 -9.00 -17.80
CA GLU A 43 5.13 -8.16 -18.42
C GLU A 43 6.44 -8.92 -18.63
N PHE A 44 6.87 -9.68 -17.62
CA PHE A 44 8.03 -10.57 -17.72
C PHE A 44 7.87 -11.58 -18.85
N TYR A 45 6.73 -12.28 -18.94
CA TYR A 45 6.51 -13.26 -20.00
C TYR A 45 6.45 -12.63 -21.39
N TYR A 46 5.87 -11.43 -21.53
CA TYR A 46 5.89 -10.70 -22.80
C TYR A 46 7.29 -10.29 -23.24
N LYS A 47 8.17 -10.01 -22.29
CA LYS A 47 9.55 -9.60 -22.56
C LYS A 47 10.45 -10.79 -22.88
N GLU A 48 10.34 -11.88 -22.11
CA GLU A 48 11.29 -12.99 -22.14
C GLU A 48 10.88 -14.10 -23.12
N TYR A 49 9.61 -14.17 -23.55
CA TYR A 49 9.11 -15.24 -24.40
C TYR A 49 8.46 -14.71 -25.68
N VAL A 50 8.55 -15.51 -26.75
CA VAL A 50 7.89 -15.20 -28.02
C VAL A 50 6.39 -15.36 -27.87
N TYR A 51 5.67 -14.26 -28.02
CA TYR A 51 4.21 -14.24 -28.04
C TYR A 51 3.65 -15.12 -29.17
N LYS A 52 2.76 -16.07 -28.83
CA LYS A 52 2.14 -17.01 -29.79
C LYS A 52 0.67 -16.73 -30.10
N GLY A 53 -0.01 -15.93 -29.28
CA GLY A 53 -1.43 -15.63 -29.45
C GLY A 53 -2.20 -15.57 -28.14
N LYS A 54 -3.53 -15.52 -28.25
CA LYS A 54 -4.47 -15.50 -27.12
C LYS A 54 -5.12 -16.87 -26.99
N LEU A 55 -5.37 -17.31 -25.76
CA LEU A 55 -6.19 -18.51 -25.52
C LEU A 55 -7.67 -18.12 -25.44
N ALA A 56 -8.49 -18.79 -26.25
CA ALA A 56 -9.95 -18.73 -26.13
C ALA A 56 -10.40 -19.42 -24.82
N GLY A 57 -11.16 -18.71 -23.99
CA GLY A 57 -11.58 -19.15 -22.67
C GLY A 57 -12.06 -17.97 -21.82
N ARG A 58 -11.67 -17.94 -20.54
CA ARG A 58 -12.17 -16.95 -19.58
C ARG A 58 -11.84 -15.51 -19.95
N TYR A 59 -10.64 -15.26 -20.49
CA TYR A 59 -10.15 -13.91 -20.77
C TYR A 59 -10.49 -13.43 -22.18
N PHE A 60 -10.48 -14.32 -23.17
CA PHE A 60 -10.75 -13.97 -24.57
C PHE A 60 -11.73 -14.98 -25.17
N ASP A 61 -12.64 -14.53 -26.02
CA ASP A 61 -13.55 -15.44 -26.73
C ASP A 61 -12.86 -16.17 -27.90
N SER A 62 -13.62 -16.98 -28.63
CA SER A 62 -13.14 -17.71 -29.82
C SER A 62 -12.68 -16.79 -30.96
N ASN A 63 -13.10 -15.53 -30.97
CA ASN A 63 -12.68 -14.51 -31.94
C ASN A 63 -11.45 -13.73 -31.45
N GLY A 64 -10.94 -14.03 -30.25
CA GLY A 64 -9.82 -13.32 -29.62
C GLY A 64 -10.21 -11.96 -29.03
N LEU A 65 -11.50 -11.68 -28.87
CA LEU A 65 -12.03 -10.46 -28.26
C LEU A 65 -12.03 -10.60 -26.73
N PRO A 66 -11.75 -9.52 -25.97
CA PRO A 66 -11.82 -9.55 -24.52
C PRO A 66 -13.22 -9.91 -24.02
N THR A 67 -13.31 -10.78 -23.01
CA THR A 67 -14.57 -11.08 -22.34
C THR A 67 -14.89 -10.02 -21.27
N LEU A 68 -16.12 -10.06 -20.73
CA LEU A 68 -16.49 -9.26 -19.56
C LEU A 68 -15.54 -9.49 -18.37
N TYR A 69 -15.06 -10.72 -18.20
CA TYR A 69 -14.11 -11.05 -17.15
C TYR A 69 -12.78 -10.32 -17.33
N ASN A 70 -12.24 -10.31 -18.56
CA ASN A 70 -11.01 -9.58 -18.87
C ASN A 70 -11.14 -8.07 -18.62
N HIS A 71 -12.26 -7.47 -19.01
CA HIS A 71 -12.53 -6.06 -18.71
C HIS A 71 -12.56 -5.77 -17.21
N LYS A 72 -13.26 -6.59 -16.43
CA LYS A 72 -13.31 -6.45 -14.96
C LYS A 72 -11.94 -6.60 -14.31
N LEU A 73 -11.16 -7.59 -14.76
CA LEU A 73 -9.82 -7.80 -14.24
C LEU A 73 -8.89 -6.63 -14.56
N THR A 74 -8.94 -6.12 -15.79
CA THR A 74 -8.14 -4.97 -16.21
C THR A 74 -8.46 -3.75 -15.35
N ALA A 75 -9.74 -3.48 -15.11
CA ALA A 75 -10.16 -2.40 -14.21
C ALA A 75 -9.63 -2.58 -12.77
N ARG A 76 -9.69 -3.79 -12.20
CA ARG A 76 -9.11 -4.06 -10.87
C ARG A 76 -7.60 -3.88 -10.82
N ILE A 77 -6.87 -4.26 -11.89
CA ILE A 77 -5.42 -4.05 -11.96
C ILE A 77 -5.11 -2.54 -12.00
N GLU A 78 -5.86 -1.76 -12.76
CA GLU A 78 -5.72 -0.30 -12.78
C GLU A 78 -6.04 0.34 -11.43
N GLU A 79 -7.07 -0.14 -10.73
CA GLU A 79 -7.37 0.27 -9.36
C GLU A 79 -6.24 -0.08 -8.39
N ALA A 80 -5.65 -1.27 -8.53
CA ALA A 80 -4.52 -1.70 -7.70
C ALA A 80 -3.29 -0.80 -7.89
N ASP A 81 -2.98 -0.42 -9.13
CA ASP A 81 -1.90 0.51 -9.44
C ASP A 81 -2.16 1.91 -8.85
N LYS A 82 -3.37 2.44 -9.02
CA LYS A 82 -3.77 3.73 -8.41
C LYS A 82 -3.72 3.68 -6.89
N ASN A 83 -4.11 2.55 -6.28
CA ASN A 83 -4.07 2.35 -4.84
C ASN A 83 -2.62 2.42 -4.33
N GLU A 84 -1.69 1.76 -5.02
CA GLU A 84 -0.27 1.82 -4.67
C GLU A 84 0.30 3.24 -4.82
N GLU A 85 0.00 3.93 -5.91
CA GLU A 85 0.46 5.30 -6.11
C GLU A 85 -0.03 6.21 -4.98
N ASN A 86 -1.31 6.10 -4.60
CA ASN A 86 -1.87 6.82 -3.46
C ASN A 86 -1.19 6.45 -2.13
N LYS A 87 -0.88 5.17 -1.90
CA LYS A 87 -0.11 4.72 -0.72
C LYS A 87 1.27 5.36 -0.69
N LEU A 88 1.98 5.40 -1.82
CA LEU A 88 3.31 6.01 -1.94
C LEU A 88 3.26 7.53 -1.71
N GLN A 89 2.30 8.23 -2.34
CA GLN A 89 2.09 9.67 -2.12
C GLN A 89 1.76 9.96 -0.65
N SER A 90 0.90 9.17 -0.03
CA SER A 90 0.60 9.28 1.40
C SER A 90 1.84 9.03 2.27
N LYS A 91 2.72 8.10 1.89
CA LYS A 91 3.97 7.82 2.61
C LYS A 91 4.97 8.98 2.48
N LEU A 92 5.04 9.63 1.32
CA LEU A 92 5.88 10.82 1.11
C LEU A 92 5.35 12.04 1.88
N MET A 93 4.03 12.24 1.86
CA MET A 93 3.37 13.33 2.59
C MET A 93 3.42 13.12 4.11
N TYR A 94 3.26 11.87 4.56
CA TYR A 94 3.23 11.46 5.96
C TYR A 94 4.18 10.27 6.21
N PRO A 95 5.51 10.51 6.23
CA PRO A 95 6.50 9.47 6.46
C PRO A 95 6.29 8.78 7.80
N PRO A 96 6.54 7.47 7.92
CA PRO A 96 6.52 6.78 9.21
C PRO A 96 7.53 7.38 10.19
N CYS A 97 7.18 7.43 11.47
CA CYS A 97 8.12 7.81 12.52
C CYS A 97 9.13 6.70 12.77
N ASN A 98 10.26 7.07 13.36
CA ASN A 98 11.11 6.11 14.05
C ASN A 98 10.44 5.72 15.37
N VAL A 99 10.58 4.46 15.77
CA VAL A 99 9.99 3.91 16.98
C VAL A 99 11.01 3.04 17.70
N GLU A 100 11.06 3.18 19.02
CA GLU A 100 11.79 2.30 19.93
C GLU A 100 10.84 1.90 21.06
N TRP A 101 11.09 0.73 21.64
CA TRP A 101 10.35 0.24 22.79
C TRP A 101 11.32 -0.37 23.79
N SER A 102 11.18 0.01 25.05
CA SER A 102 11.87 -0.61 26.19
C SER A 102 10.86 -1.00 27.26
N VAL A 103 11.26 -1.92 28.14
CA VAL A 103 10.42 -2.37 29.26
C VAL A 103 10.27 -1.24 30.30
N GLU A 104 11.33 -0.46 30.48
CA GLU A 104 11.44 0.59 31.50
C GLU A 104 10.73 1.89 31.09
N ASP A 105 10.88 2.31 29.83
CA ASP A 105 10.45 3.63 29.34
C ASP A 105 9.24 3.56 28.37
N GLY A 106 8.77 2.36 28.05
CA GLY A 106 7.67 2.13 27.11
C GLY A 106 8.04 2.42 25.66
N SER A 107 7.03 2.79 24.85
CA SER A 107 7.26 3.14 23.44
C SER A 107 7.69 4.59 23.32
N ARG A 108 8.67 4.90 22.47
CA ARG A 108 9.00 6.26 22.09
C ARG A 108 9.02 6.39 20.58
N VAL A 109 8.43 7.48 20.09
CA VAL A 109 8.36 7.81 18.67
C VAL A 109 9.04 9.13 18.41
N TRP A 110 9.81 9.22 17.32
CA TRP A 110 10.46 10.47 16.94
C TRP A 110 10.60 10.61 15.43
N CYS A 111 10.83 11.85 15.03
CA CYS A 111 11.05 12.25 13.66
C CYS A 111 12.44 12.87 13.51
N THR A 112 13.11 12.53 12.43
CA THR A 112 14.43 13.03 12.01
C THR A 112 14.39 13.32 10.52
N THR A 113 15.44 13.94 9.96
CA THR A 113 15.55 14.13 8.50
C THR A 113 15.54 12.81 7.72
N SER A 114 15.81 11.69 8.38
CA SER A 114 15.60 10.34 7.86
C SER A 114 14.66 9.57 8.79
N SER A 115 13.45 9.24 8.35
CA SER A 115 12.49 8.46 9.13
C SER A 115 11.67 7.53 8.23
N GLY A 116 11.43 6.29 8.66
CA GLY A 116 10.65 5.32 7.88
C GLY A 116 11.25 4.96 6.51
N GLY A 117 12.57 5.12 6.37
CA GLY A 117 13.31 4.90 5.12
C GLY A 117 13.16 6.02 4.09
N ILE A 118 12.75 7.23 4.51
CA ILE A 118 12.61 8.40 3.64
C ILE A 118 13.51 9.52 4.15
N ASP A 119 14.41 9.99 3.28
CA ASP A 119 15.26 11.15 3.51
C ASP A 119 14.58 12.44 3.04
N ARG A 120 14.70 13.50 3.83
CA ARG A 120 14.01 14.79 3.64
C ARG A 120 14.80 15.93 4.29
N ASP A 121 14.49 17.14 3.87
CA ASP A 121 15.10 18.41 4.33
C ASP A 121 14.45 18.97 5.61
N TRP A 122 13.47 18.28 6.19
CA TRP A 122 12.78 18.70 7.41
C TRP A 122 12.61 17.56 8.41
N VAL A 123 12.60 17.89 9.70
CA VAL A 123 12.44 16.94 10.81
C VAL A 123 10.97 16.70 11.13
N GLY A 124 10.21 17.78 11.36
CA GLY A 124 8.80 17.70 11.71
C GLY A 124 8.52 17.07 13.06
N VAL A 125 7.25 16.75 13.30
CA VAL A 125 6.76 16.26 14.59
C VAL A 125 5.96 14.97 14.42
N PRO A 126 6.04 14.02 15.37
CA PRO A 126 5.26 12.79 15.32
C PRO A 126 3.78 13.09 15.63
N ARG A 127 2.89 12.50 14.85
CA ARG A 127 1.42 12.53 15.00
C ARG A 127 0.84 11.14 14.77
N LYS A 128 -0.32 10.88 15.35
CA LYS A 128 -1.13 9.70 15.03
C LYS A 128 -1.89 9.99 13.74
N LEU A 129 -1.73 9.18 12.72
CA LEU A 129 -2.47 9.25 11.46
C LEU A 129 -3.48 8.11 11.40
N TYR A 130 -4.76 8.45 11.28
CA TYR A 130 -5.86 7.52 11.09
C TYR A 130 -6.19 7.40 9.60
N LEU A 131 -6.27 6.16 9.12
CA LEU A 131 -6.76 5.92 7.76
C LEU A 131 -8.29 6.03 7.75
N PRO A 132 -8.90 6.57 6.67
CA PRO A 132 -10.35 6.64 6.55
C PRO A 132 -11.00 5.27 6.79
N GLY A 133 -12.01 5.21 7.67
CA GLY A 133 -12.72 3.98 8.01
C GLY A 133 -11.96 3.03 8.95
N GLN A 134 -10.77 3.39 9.44
CA GLN A 134 -10.01 2.60 10.41
C GLN A 134 -9.93 3.32 11.76
N ASN A 135 -10.16 2.58 12.84
CA ASN A 135 -9.94 3.06 14.21
C ASN A 135 -8.48 2.88 14.68
N LYS A 136 -7.65 2.21 13.88
CA LYS A 136 -6.22 2.07 14.16
C LYS A 136 -5.48 3.27 13.56
N TYR A 137 -4.47 3.75 14.29
CA TYR A 137 -3.57 4.79 13.82
C TYR A 137 -2.17 4.22 13.59
N ARG A 138 -1.40 4.92 12.76
CA ARG A 138 0.05 4.76 12.66
C ARG A 138 0.75 6.06 13.04
N CYS A 139 2.01 5.99 13.45
CA CYS A 139 2.80 7.21 13.62
C CYS A 139 3.19 7.78 12.25
N ALA A 140 3.05 9.09 12.09
CA ALA A 140 3.49 9.85 10.93
C ALA A 140 4.22 11.13 11.34
N CYS A 141 5.29 11.47 10.62
CA CYS A 141 5.97 12.75 10.74
C CYS A 141 5.25 13.82 9.94
N VAL A 142 4.97 14.97 10.57
CA VAL A 142 4.23 16.08 9.97
C VAL A 142 5.09 17.33 9.96
N ASN A 143 5.15 18.01 8.81
CA ASN A 143 5.88 19.26 8.66
C ASN A 143 5.00 20.41 9.15
N LEU A 144 5.30 20.96 10.33
CA LEU A 144 4.52 22.07 10.88
C LEU A 144 4.59 23.35 10.04
N LEU A 145 5.66 23.57 9.27
CA LEU A 145 5.82 24.77 8.42
C LEU A 145 4.91 24.73 7.19
N HIS A 146 4.72 23.54 6.61
CA HIS A 146 3.80 23.35 5.47
C HIS A 146 2.37 23.00 5.91
N SER A 147 2.18 22.63 7.18
CA SER A 147 0.87 22.35 7.79
C SER A 147 0.28 23.58 8.50
N SER A 148 0.82 24.78 8.27
CA SER A 148 0.40 26.03 8.94
C SER A 148 -1.06 26.43 8.66
N ASN A 149 -1.72 25.82 7.66
CA ASN A 149 -3.15 26.00 7.39
C ASN A 149 -4.04 24.93 8.04
N THR A 150 -3.47 23.99 8.78
CA THR A 150 -4.21 22.80 9.21
C THR A 150 -4.60 22.86 10.69
N PHE A 151 -3.80 23.40 11.61
CA PHE A 151 -4.12 23.38 13.04
C PHE A 151 -4.73 24.72 13.50
N PRO A 152 -6.01 24.77 13.91
CA PRO A 152 -6.54 25.93 14.61
C PRO A 152 -5.72 26.19 15.87
N ALA A 153 -5.56 27.45 16.26
CA ALA A 153 -4.98 27.84 17.56
C ALA A 153 -5.86 27.42 18.77
N ASP A 154 -6.82 26.53 18.55
CA ASP A 154 -7.81 26.07 19.52
C ASP A 154 -7.45 24.65 19.96
N ASN A 155 -7.70 24.33 21.24
CA ASN A 155 -7.24 23.16 22.03
C ASN A 155 -7.65 21.76 21.51
N THR A 156 -7.90 21.61 20.21
CA THR A 156 -8.25 20.34 19.57
C THR A 156 -7.01 19.50 19.27
N LEU A 157 -6.88 18.36 19.96
CA LEU A 157 -5.81 17.38 19.74
C LEU A 157 -5.92 16.66 18.39
N ARG A 158 -7.06 16.77 17.69
CA ARG A 158 -7.34 16.06 16.44
C ARG A 158 -7.75 17.02 15.34
N ASN A 159 -7.16 16.83 14.18
CA ASN A 159 -7.35 17.64 12.99
C ASN A 159 -7.46 16.74 11.75
N GLY A 160 -8.68 16.54 11.27
CA GLY A 160 -8.99 15.56 10.24
C GLY A 160 -8.51 14.16 10.63
N ASN A 161 -7.54 13.64 9.88
CA ASN A 161 -6.96 12.31 10.09
C ASN A 161 -5.73 12.31 11.01
N LEU A 162 -5.28 13.48 11.49
CA LEU A 162 -4.10 13.61 12.35
C LEU A 162 -4.50 13.90 13.79
N GLU A 163 -3.80 13.31 14.75
CA GLU A 163 -3.98 13.58 16.17
C GLU A 163 -2.62 13.70 16.88
N GLU A 164 -2.53 14.60 17.85
CA GLU A 164 -1.35 14.77 18.69
C GLU A 164 -1.20 13.63 19.72
N TYR A 165 0.04 13.36 20.15
CA TYR A 165 0.27 12.43 21.25
C TYR A 165 0.00 13.15 22.59
N THR A 166 -0.83 12.53 23.43
CA THR A 166 -1.12 13.00 24.77
C THR A 166 0.15 13.08 25.61
N GLY A 167 0.36 14.22 26.29
CA GLY A 167 1.56 14.42 27.12
C GLY A 167 2.83 14.78 26.34
N CYS A 168 2.74 14.95 25.02
CA CYS A 168 3.86 15.43 24.22
C CYS A 168 3.67 16.90 23.82
N HIS A 169 4.75 17.68 23.86
CA HIS A 169 4.69 19.07 23.43
C HIS A 169 4.40 19.16 21.91
N PRO A 170 3.47 20.02 21.43
CA PRO A 170 3.05 20.05 20.04
C PRO A 170 4.19 20.25 19.03
N LYS A 171 5.25 20.96 19.42
CA LYS A 171 6.45 21.20 18.58
C LYS A 171 7.60 20.21 18.82
N SER A 172 7.42 19.19 19.67
CA SER A 172 8.47 18.22 19.94
C SER A 172 8.67 17.28 18.76
N SER A 173 9.93 17.00 18.41
CA SER A 173 10.30 15.98 17.42
C SER A 173 10.33 14.56 18.01
N SER A 174 10.16 14.40 19.32
CA SER A 174 10.24 13.14 20.06
C SER A 174 9.17 13.07 21.15
N CYS A 175 8.43 11.97 21.21
CA CYS A 175 7.35 11.74 22.16
C CYS A 175 7.45 10.35 22.79
N HIS A 176 7.25 10.26 24.11
CA HIS A 176 7.04 8.98 24.79
C HIS A 176 5.55 8.64 24.78
N VAL A 177 5.24 7.41 24.39
CA VAL A 177 3.91 6.85 24.22
C VAL A 177 3.76 5.75 25.27
N GLY A 178 3.31 6.13 26.46
CA GLY A 178 3.05 5.19 27.54
C GLY A 178 3.47 5.70 28.92
N LYS A 179 2.49 6.21 29.66
CA LYS A 179 1.95 5.52 30.84
C LYS A 179 0.43 5.60 30.77
#